data_AF-A0A6I2M952-F1
#
_entry.id   AF-A0A6I2M952-F1
#
_cell.length_a   1.000
_cell.length_b   1.000
_cell.length_c   1.000
_cell.angle_alpha   90.00
_cell.angle_beta   90.00
_cell.angle_gamma   90.00
#
_symmetry.space_group_name_H-M   'P 1'
#
loop_
_entity.id
_entity.type
_entity.pdbx_description
1 polymer ?
#
loop_
_entity_poly.entity_id
_entity_poly.type
_entity_poly.pdbx_seq_one_letter_code
_entity_poly.pdbx_strand_id
1 'polypeptide(L)' 'MEVKMFIYVNVDNEGNVTTGIGGTNPVPETEYNYFFIRDRQTLENITKFRVVINDFKPDLALKDGEILEEIKTSELPDGI' A
#
# COMPACT_ATOMS: atom_id res chain seq x y z
N MET A 1 12.72 -4.46 13.08
CA MET A 1 11.67 -3.44 13.22
C MET A 1 11.13 -3.14 11.85
N GLU A 2 9.83 -3.38 11.61
CA GLU A 2 9.20 -2.96 10.36
C GLU A 2 9.15 -1.44 10.30
N VAL A 3 9.79 -0.87 9.28
CA VAL A 3 9.80 0.58 9.07
C VAL A 3 8.48 0.96 8.42
N LYS A 4 7.60 1.61 9.19
CA LYS A 4 6.39 2.23 8.64
C LYS A 4 6.76 3.44 7.80
N MET A 5 6.17 3.52 6.62
CA MET A 5 6.37 4.57 5.63
C MET A 5 5.03 5.23 5.33
N PHE A 6 5.08 6.52 5.01
CA PHE A 6 3.96 7.23 4.42
C PHE A 6 3.98 7.00 2.92
N ILE A 7 2.82 6.66 2.35
CA ILE A 7 2.64 6.44 0.92
C ILE A 7 1.48 7.31 0.46
N TYR A 8 1.74 8.22 -0.47
CA TYR A 8 0.72 9.01 -1.14
C TYR A 8 0.45 8.43 -2.52
N VAL A 9 -0.82 8.31 -2.91
CA VAL A 9 -1.21 7.67 -4.17
C VAL A 9 -2.24 8.48 -4.94
N ASN A 10 -2.14 8.41 -6.25
CA ASN A 10 -3.19 8.81 -7.16
C ASN A 10 -3.83 7.56 -7.77
N VAL A 11 -5.13 7.67 -8.01
CA VAL A 11 -5.93 6.58 -8.57
C VAL A 11 -6.66 7.03 -9.83
N ASP A 12 -7.05 6.07 -10.67
CA ASP A 12 -8.01 6.31 -11.74
C ASP A 12 -9.46 6.27 -11.23
N ASN A 13 -10.42 6.37 -12.16
CA ASN A 13 -11.86 6.37 -11.85
C ASN A 13 -12.36 5.03 -11.28
N GLU A 14 -11.59 3.95 -11.40
CA GLU A 14 -11.92 2.62 -10.86
C GLU A 14 -11.20 2.36 -9.52
N GLY A 15 -10.44 3.35 -9.03
CA GLY A 15 -9.66 3.25 -7.80
C GLY A 15 -8.31 2.57 -7.99
N ASN A 16 -7.90 2.21 -9.20
CA ASN A 16 -6.59 1.60 -9.43
C ASN A 16 -5.49 2.62 -9.16
N VAL A 17 -4.48 2.25 -8.38
CA VAL A 17 -3.32 3.11 -8.21
C VAL A 17 -2.61 3.25 -9.55
N THR A 18 -2.44 4.50 -9.98
CA THR A 18 -1.71 4.88 -11.19
C THR A 18 -0.29 5.31 -10.86
N THR A 19 -0.12 6.02 -9.75
CA THR A 19 1.17 6.49 -9.25
C THR A 19 1.19 6.51 -7.73
N GLY A 20 2.37 6.33 -7.13
CA GLY A 20 2.56 6.49 -5.70
C GLY A 20 3.98 6.94 -5.37
N ILE A 21 4.09 7.76 -4.32
CA ILE A 21 5.37 8.17 -3.72
C ILE A 21 5.35 7.87 -2.24
N GLY A 22 6.51 7.66 -1.62
CA GLY A 22 6.54 7.40 -0.20
C GLY A 22 7.93 7.28 0.41
N GLY A 23 7.95 7.10 1.72
CA GLY A 23 9.18 6.97 2.51
C GLY A 23 8.93 7.23 3.99
N THR A 24 9.99 7.40 4.76
CA THR A 24 9.89 7.71 6.21
C THR A 24 9.54 9.16 6.49
N ASN A 25 9.90 10.08 5.60
CA ASN A 25 9.54 11.50 5.68
C ASN A 25 9.34 12.13 4.28
N PRO A 26 8.36 11.66 3.49
CA PRO A 26 8.10 12.19 2.16
C PRO A 26 7.43 13.55 2.22
N VAL A 27 7.90 14.49 1.38
CA VAL A 27 7.28 15.80 1.17
C VAL A 27 6.57 15.76 -0.19
N PRO A 28 5.24 15.63 -0.26
CA PRO A 28 4.53 15.63 -1.53
C PRO A 28 4.59 17.02 -2.16
N GLU A 29 5.01 17.08 -3.43
CA GLU A 29 5.09 18.34 -4.20
C GLU A 29 3.76 18.71 -4.87
N THR A 30 2.81 17.76 -4.91
CA THR A 30 1.49 17.90 -5.52
C THR A 30 0.42 17.30 -4.63
N GLU A 31 -0.85 17.57 -4.93
CA GLU A 31 -1.98 16.89 -4.29
C GLU A 31 -2.04 15.41 -4.72
N TYR A 32 -2.51 14.57 -3.80
CA TYR A 32 -2.73 13.14 -4.00
C TYR A 32 -4.14 12.77 -3.56
N ASN A 33 -4.73 11.75 -4.17
CA ASN A 33 -6.08 11.32 -3.82
C ASN A 33 -6.15 10.69 -2.42
N TYR A 34 -5.15 9.90 -2.02
CA TYR A 34 -5.12 9.18 -0.75
C TYR A 34 -3.73 9.13 -0.14
N PHE A 35 -3.67 8.88 1.17
CA PHE A 35 -2.44 8.59 1.90
C PHE A 35 -2.61 7.35 2.78
N PHE A 36 -1.53 6.57 2.91
CA PHE A 36 -1.49 5.34 3.68
C PHE A 36 -0.22 5.26 4.53
N ILE A 37 -0.30 4.55 5.65
CA ILE A 37 0.87 4.15 6.45
C ILE A 37 1.03 2.64 6.28
N ARG A 38 2.11 2.23 5.59
CA ARG A 38 2.39 0.83 5.23
C ARG A 38 3.90 0.57 5.22
N ASP A 39 4.31 -0.65 4.92
CA ASP A 39 5.72 -1.02 4.82
C ASP A 39 6.34 -0.65 3.46
N ARG A 40 7.66 -0.91 3.37
CA ARG A 40 8.45 -0.70 2.15
C ARG A 40 7.98 -1.56 0.99
N GLN A 41 7.56 -2.80 1.24
CA GLN A 41 7.14 -3.73 0.17
C GLN A 41 5.87 -3.22 -0.51
N THR A 42 4.94 -2.67 0.26
CA THR A 42 3.72 -2.03 -0.23
C THR A 42 4.06 -0.82 -1.09
N LEU A 43 5.05 0.00 -0.69
CA LEU A 43 5.52 1.13 -1.50
C LEU A 43 6.13 0.67 -2.82
N GLU A 44 7.00 -0.34 -2.79
CA GLU A 44 7.66 -0.89 -3.98
C GLU A 44 6.66 -1.54 -4.96
N ASN A 45 5.51 -2.00 -4.47
CA ASN A 45 4.46 -2.66 -5.26
C ASN A 45 3.19 -1.81 -5.39
N ILE A 46 3.21 -0.52 -5.07
CA ILE A 46 1.98 0.26 -4.85
C ILE A 46 1.05 0.31 -6.08
N THR A 47 1.58 0.22 -7.29
CA THR A 47 0.83 0.20 -8.55
C THR A 47 0.06 -1.11 -8.79
N LYS A 48 0.32 -2.18 -8.02
CA LYS A 48 -0.46 -3.44 -8.03
C LYS A 48 -1.75 -3.35 -7.21
N PHE A 49 -1.92 -2.28 -6.45
CA PHE A 49 -3.08 -2.08 -5.59
C PHE A 49 -4.12 -1.17 -6.22
N ARG A 50 -5.35 -1.28 -5.73
CA ARG A 50 -6.43 -0.31 -5.89
C ARG A 50 -6.88 0.15 -4.51
N VAL A 51 -7.40 1.37 -4.45
CA VAL A 51 -8.03 1.90 -3.26
C VAL A 51 -9.49 1.45 -3.23
N VAL A 52 -9.89 0.84 -2.13
CA VAL A 52 -11.28 0.50 -1.82
C VAL A 52 -11.74 1.31 -0.62
N ILE A 53 -13.01 1.74 -0.63
CA ILE A 53 -13.60 2.46 0.50
C ILE A 53 -14.36 1.45 1.37
N ASN A 54 -13.82 1.17 2.55
CA ASN A 54 -14.46 0.34 3.57
C ASN A 54 -15.07 1.27 4.62
N ASP A 55 -16.41 1.34 4.63
CA ASP A 55 -17.20 2.34 5.37
C ASP A 55 -16.84 3.78 4.97
N PHE A 56 -16.03 4.44 5.80
CA PHE A 56 -15.53 5.81 5.59
C PHE A 56 -14.00 5.86 5.59
N LYS A 57 -13.34 4.70 5.46
CA LYS A 57 -11.88 4.59 5.48
C LYS A 57 -11.38 4.00 4.16
N PRO A 58 -10.43 4.67 3.49
CA PRO A 58 -9.76 4.07 2.35
C PRO A 58 -8.85 2.94 2.83
N ASP A 59 -8.79 1.86 2.06
CA ASP A 59 -7.84 0.77 2.24
C ASP A 59 -7.25 0.35 0.88
N LEU A 60 -6.15 -0.39 0.91
CA LEU A 60 -5.49 -0.93 -0.26
C LEU A 60 -5.89 -2.40 -0.45
N ALA A 61 -6.44 -2.71 -1.61
CA ALA A 61 -6.70 -4.08 -2.06
C ALA A 61 -5.83 -4.37 -3.29
N LEU A 62 -5.34 -5.60 -3.42
CA LEU A 62 -4.68 -6.01 -4.66
C LEU A 62 -5.66 -5.98 -5.84
N LYS A 63 -5.16 -5.64 -7.02
CA LYS A 63 -5.91 -5.79 -8.27
C LYS A 63 -6.09 -7.28 -8.57
N ASP A 64 -7.13 -7.61 -9.33
CA ASP A 64 -7.43 -9.01 -9.65
C ASP A 64 -6.27 -9.65 -10.42
N GLY A 65 -5.80 -10.80 -9.94
CA GLY A 65 -4.67 -11.53 -10.53
C GLY A 65 -3.28 -11.05 -10.10
N GLU A 66 -3.18 -9.95 -9.34
CA GLU A 66 -1.91 -9.54 -8.73
C GLU A 66 -1.60 -10.40 -7.50
N ILE A 67 -0.35 -10.88 -7.43
CA ILE A 67 0.17 -11.62 -6.30
C ILE A 67 1.39 -10.87 -5.77
N LEU A 68 1.42 -10.65 -4.47
CA LEU A 68 2.65 -10.29 -3.77
C LEU A 68 3.45 -11.59 -3.59
N GLU A 69 4.25 -11.97 -4.58
CA GLU A 69 5.17 -13.09 -4.40
C GLU A 69 6.08 -12.79 -3.21
N GLU A 70 5.95 -13.66 -2.19
CA GLU A 70 6.63 -13.66 -0.88
C GLU A 70 6.12 -12.71 0.22
N ILE A 71 4.87 -12.93 0.65
CA ILE A 71 4.60 -13.03 2.09
C ILE A 71 4.68 -14.52 2.45
N LYS A 72 5.90 -15.06 2.55
CA LYS A 72 6.10 -16.19 3.45
C LYS A 72 5.92 -15.63 4.84
N THR A 73 4.70 -15.80 5.35
CA THR A 73 4.37 -15.86 6.75
C THR A 73 5.59 -16.41 7.48
N SER A 74 6.31 -15.57 8.21
CA SER A 74 7.04 -16.03 9.38
C SER A 74 5.98 -16.71 10.22
N GLU A 75 5.94 -18.04 10.14
CA GLU A 75 5.09 -18.89 10.93
C GLU A 75 5.17 -18.38 12.37
N LEU A 76 3.99 -18.15 12.96
CA LEU A 76 3.83 -18.00 14.40
C LEU A 76 4.67 -19.11 15.08
N PRO A 77 5.31 -18.85 16.22
CA PRO A 77 6.07 -19.89 16.89
C PRO A 77 5.12 -21.05 17.22
N ASP A 78 5.29 -22.16 16.51
CA ASP A 78 4.79 -23.44 16.98
C ASP A 78 5.42 -23.67 18.35
N GLY A 79 4.55 -23.87 19.33
CA GLY A 79 4.95 -24.00 20.72
C GLY A 79 6.05 -25.04 20.91
N ILE A 80 7.08 -24.64 21.64
CA ILE A 80 7.89 -25.52 22.48
C ILE A 80 8.13 -24.78 23.80
#